data_AF-E0LV12-F1
#
_entry.id   AF-E0LV12-F1
#
_cell.length_a   1.000
_cell.length_b   1.000
_cell.length_c   1.000
_cell.angle_alpha   90.00
_cell.angle_beta   90.00
_cell.angle_gamma   90.00
#
_symmetry.space_group_name_H-M   'P 1'
#
loop_
_entity.id
_entity.type
_entity.pdbx_description
1 polymer ?
#
loop_
_entity_poly.entity_id
_entity_poly.type
_entity_poly.pdbx_seq_one_letter_code
_entity_poly.pdbx_strand_id
1 'polypeptide(L)'
;MPAGTIALTNNSTAVTGYGTNFTTELKANDFIVAVVGGITYTLGVQSVNSATGVTLITAYNGPNASGLSWTAVPNAALVGITAQVAADVAKAIRGLNLDKANWQQVYSASGNITVTLPDGSQFSGPSWKYMADQYNNKANSNEVLLKSDNLASVANKSTALNNLGYTITRSGNNVVRSSNGVIEMDFLIGATVAVGAFNAQTVGGITYYTHFYKFNLPQAMPNGILVALITLVGDRFGNQNPGYNADVKVSRDKDDGSGLLTSYLTVSVKSPQTGWFPYFNIRVVGY
;
A
#
# COMPACT_ATOMS: atom_id res chain seq x y z
N MET A 1 34.44 56.56 2.78
CA MET A 1 33.89 57.70 2.01
C MET A 1 35.09 58.44 1.43
N PRO A 2 35.09 58.78 0.13
CA PRO A 2 36.18 59.54 -0.47
C PRO A 2 36.45 60.81 0.33
N ALA A 3 37.71 61.23 0.40
CA ALA A 3 38.06 62.47 1.07
C ALA A 3 37.65 63.69 0.24
N GLY A 4 37.36 64.80 0.91
CA GLY A 4 37.06 66.07 0.26
C GLY A 4 35.64 66.20 -0.27
N THR A 5 35.40 67.29 -0.98
CA THR A 5 34.09 67.66 -1.55
C THR A 5 34.23 68.03 -3.01
N ILE A 6 33.12 68.05 -3.74
CA ILE A 6 33.09 68.44 -5.15
C ILE A 6 32.21 69.67 -5.38
N ALA A 7 32.50 70.38 -6.47
CA ALA A 7 31.66 71.41 -7.03
C ALA A 7 31.22 71.02 -8.44
N LEU A 8 29.92 71.19 -8.69
CA LEU A 8 29.24 70.93 -9.94
C LEU A 8 28.66 72.24 -10.46
N THR A 9 28.90 72.53 -11.73
CA THR A 9 28.39 73.73 -12.40
C THR A 9 27.42 73.32 -13.48
N ASN A 10 26.26 73.97 -13.51
CA ASN A 10 25.20 73.74 -14.47
C ASN A 10 25.73 73.89 -15.90
N ASN A 11 25.33 72.96 -16.77
CA ASN A 11 25.73 72.84 -18.16
C ASN A 11 27.26 72.70 -18.37
N SER A 12 27.98 72.17 -17.37
CA SER A 12 29.42 71.90 -17.47
C SER A 12 29.70 70.41 -17.35
N THR A 13 30.70 69.91 -18.09
CA THR A 13 31.27 68.57 -17.89
C THR A 13 32.38 68.57 -16.85
N ALA A 14 32.87 69.72 -16.42
CA ALA A 14 33.96 69.79 -15.45
C ALA A 14 33.43 69.62 -14.01
N VAL A 15 34.08 68.74 -13.25
CA VAL A 15 33.93 68.60 -11.80
C VAL A 15 35.21 69.06 -11.13
N THR A 16 35.05 69.99 -10.19
CA THR A 16 36.16 70.52 -9.39
C THR A 16 36.12 69.93 -7.99
N GLY A 17 37.21 69.28 -7.57
CA GLY A 17 37.36 68.71 -6.25
C GLY A 17 38.14 69.62 -5.29
N TYR A 18 37.77 69.59 -4.01
CA TYR A 18 38.46 70.26 -2.91
C TYR A 18 38.86 69.23 -1.86
N GLY A 19 40.16 69.00 -1.70
CA GLY A 19 40.69 67.96 -0.80
C GLY A 19 40.45 66.53 -1.28
N THR A 20 40.13 66.35 -2.58
CA THR A 20 39.90 65.04 -3.23
C THR A 20 41.22 64.44 -3.74
N ASN A 21 41.21 63.14 -4.06
CA ASN A 21 42.29 62.50 -4.81
C ASN A 21 41.74 61.60 -5.92
N PHE A 22 41.13 62.23 -6.93
CA PHE A 22 40.43 61.53 -8.00
C PHE A 22 41.33 60.54 -8.76
N THR A 23 42.62 60.81 -8.88
CA THR A 23 43.59 59.94 -9.56
C THR A 23 43.75 58.56 -8.91
N THR A 24 43.43 58.42 -7.62
CA THR A 24 43.48 57.13 -6.91
C THR A 24 42.09 56.54 -6.66
N GLU A 25 41.05 57.37 -6.67
CA GLU A 25 39.70 57.00 -6.26
C GLU A 25 38.77 56.72 -7.45
N LEU A 26 39.12 57.19 -8.64
CA LEU A 26 38.30 57.08 -9.85
C LEU A 26 39.15 56.66 -11.05
N LYS A 27 38.50 56.00 -12.00
CA LYS A 27 39.00 55.75 -13.35
C LYS A 27 37.98 56.21 -14.38
N ALA A 28 38.40 56.30 -15.64
CA ALA A 28 37.46 56.53 -16.74
C ALA A 28 36.36 55.45 -16.73
N ASN A 29 35.12 55.88 -17.00
CA ASN A 29 33.86 55.13 -16.96
C ASN A 29 33.31 54.78 -15.57
N ASP A 30 34.00 55.13 -14.48
CA ASP A 30 33.41 55.08 -13.14
C ASP A 30 32.33 56.17 -12.99
N PHE A 31 31.60 56.13 -11.88
CA PHE A 31 30.55 57.10 -11.58
C PHE A 31 30.86 57.88 -10.30
N ILE A 32 30.55 59.16 -10.32
CA ILE A 32 30.47 60.01 -9.13
C ILE A 32 28.99 60.11 -8.75
N VAL A 33 28.65 59.70 -7.53
CA VAL A 33 27.30 59.88 -6.98
C VAL A 33 27.33 61.01 -5.94
N ALA A 34 26.49 62.03 -6.13
CA ALA A 34 26.34 63.16 -5.21
C ALA A 34 24.87 63.59 -5.12
N VAL A 35 24.47 64.17 -3.99
CA VAL A 35 23.10 64.65 -3.76
C VAL A 35 23.08 66.16 -3.79
N VAL A 36 22.29 66.76 -4.68
CA VAL A 36 22.13 68.22 -4.80
C VAL A 36 20.67 68.58 -4.66
N GLY A 37 20.33 69.40 -3.67
CA GLY A 37 18.94 69.84 -3.42
C GLY A 37 17.97 68.68 -3.17
N GLY A 38 18.45 67.57 -2.58
CA GLY A 38 17.64 66.37 -2.31
C GLY A 38 17.53 65.39 -3.49
N ILE A 39 18.14 65.69 -4.64
CA ILE A 39 18.15 64.82 -5.83
C ILE A 39 19.52 64.14 -5.95
N THR A 40 19.53 62.81 -6.10
CA THR A 40 20.75 62.02 -6.34
C THR A 40 21.14 62.07 -7.81
N TYR A 41 22.35 62.55 -8.09
CA TYR A 41 22.94 62.56 -9.43
C TYR A 41 23.99 61.46 -9.54
N THR A 42 23.89 60.63 -10.58
CA THR A 42 24.89 59.62 -10.94
C THR A 42 25.60 60.09 -12.20
N LEU A 43 26.85 60.53 -12.04
CA LEU A 43 27.60 61.27 -13.05
C LEU A 43 28.73 60.40 -13.59
N GLY A 44 28.66 60.01 -14.87
CA GLY A 44 29.70 59.19 -15.50
C GLY A 44 30.99 59.97 -15.72
N VAL A 45 32.12 59.41 -15.31
CA VAL A 45 33.47 59.96 -15.49
C VAL A 45 33.97 59.63 -16.89
N GLN A 46 34.22 60.64 -17.73
CA GLN A 46 34.85 60.44 -19.02
C GLN A 46 36.37 60.32 -18.87
N SER A 47 36.97 61.21 -18.08
CA SER A 47 38.40 61.20 -17.79
C SER A 47 38.70 61.81 -16.44
N VAL A 48 39.74 61.29 -15.77
CA VAL A 48 40.33 61.95 -14.59
C VAL A 48 41.50 62.80 -15.09
N ASN A 49 41.37 64.12 -14.97
CA ASN A 49 42.35 65.08 -15.50
C ASN A 49 43.45 65.38 -14.47
N SER A 50 43.13 65.38 -13.17
CA SER A 50 44.07 65.57 -12.07
C SER A 50 43.46 65.05 -10.74
N ALA A 51 44.20 65.13 -9.63
CA ALA A 51 43.70 64.77 -8.30
C ALA A 51 42.43 65.55 -7.88
N THR A 52 42.18 66.72 -8.50
CA THR A 52 41.06 67.63 -8.20
C THR A 52 40.22 67.98 -9.43
N GLY A 53 40.46 67.36 -10.58
CA GLY A 53 39.73 67.63 -11.82
C GLY A 53 39.26 66.36 -12.52
N VAL A 54 37.95 66.30 -12.79
CA VAL A 54 37.32 65.24 -13.56
C VAL A 54 36.48 65.86 -14.68
N THR A 55 36.47 65.22 -15.85
CA THR A 55 35.56 65.52 -16.95
C THR A 55 34.48 64.44 -17.00
N LEU A 56 33.21 64.83 -17.02
CA LEU A 56 32.04 63.96 -17.11
C LEU A 56 31.71 63.61 -18.57
N ILE A 57 31.08 62.45 -18.77
CA ILE A 57 30.58 61.99 -20.08
C ILE A 57 29.46 62.90 -20.59
N THR A 58 28.58 63.33 -19.68
CA THR A 58 27.46 64.23 -19.97
C THR A 58 27.58 65.47 -19.09
N ALA A 59 27.27 66.64 -19.65
CA ALA A 59 27.23 67.87 -18.87
C ALA A 59 26.24 67.75 -17.70
N TYR A 60 26.65 68.22 -16.53
CA TYR A 60 25.80 68.27 -15.35
C TYR A 60 24.62 69.21 -15.59
N ASN A 61 23.39 68.73 -15.40
CA ASN A 61 22.16 69.45 -15.70
C ASN A 61 21.40 69.96 -14.46
N GLY A 62 21.99 69.82 -13.27
CA GLY A 62 21.42 70.34 -12.02
C GLY A 62 21.88 71.77 -11.70
N PRO A 63 21.40 72.34 -10.58
CA PRO A 63 21.79 73.69 -10.15
C PRO A 63 23.25 73.73 -9.68
N ASN A 64 23.89 74.89 -9.82
CA ASN A 64 25.25 75.10 -9.31
C ASN A 64 25.32 74.76 -7.81
N ALA A 65 26.26 73.90 -7.43
CA ALA A 65 26.44 73.49 -6.05
C ALA A 65 27.90 73.17 -5.75
N SER A 66 28.36 73.53 -4.56
CA SER A 66 29.72 73.30 -4.07
C SER A 66 29.70 72.69 -2.68
N GLY A 67 30.84 72.14 -2.23
CA GLY A 67 30.92 71.48 -0.93
C GLY A 67 30.14 70.16 -0.86
N LEU A 68 29.86 69.53 -2.01
CA LEU A 68 29.07 68.31 -2.07
C LEU A 68 29.88 67.10 -1.62
N SER A 69 29.32 66.33 -0.69
CA SER A 69 29.78 64.97 -0.44
C SER A 69 29.52 64.09 -1.66
N TRP A 70 30.45 63.17 -1.93
CA TRP A 70 30.41 62.33 -3.12
C TRP A 70 30.87 60.90 -2.82
N THR A 71 30.49 59.97 -3.69
CA THR A 71 30.91 58.57 -3.63
C THR A 71 31.36 58.11 -5.02
N ALA A 72 32.53 57.49 -5.08
CA ALA A 72 33.00 56.78 -6.26
C ALA A 72 32.29 55.43 -6.37
N VAL A 73 31.65 55.16 -7.51
CA VAL A 73 31.07 53.85 -7.84
C VAL A 73 31.83 53.29 -9.05
N PRO A 74 32.61 52.22 -8.88
CA PRO A 74 33.31 51.58 -9.98
C PRO A 74 32.34 51.09 -11.06
N ASN A 75 32.68 51.25 -12.33
CA ASN A 75 31.86 50.79 -13.45
C ASN A 75 31.49 49.30 -13.33
N ALA A 76 32.49 48.48 -12.97
CA ALA A 76 32.35 47.05 -12.79
C ALA A 76 31.36 46.67 -11.68
N ALA A 77 31.21 47.51 -10.64
CA ALA A 77 30.23 47.27 -9.58
C ALA A 77 28.80 47.50 -10.09
N LEU A 78 28.58 48.57 -10.86
CA LEU A 78 27.26 48.89 -11.41
C LEU A 78 26.80 47.83 -12.43
N VAL A 79 27.69 47.43 -13.35
CA VAL A 79 27.40 46.41 -14.37
C VAL A 79 27.38 45.01 -13.77
N GLY A 80 28.19 44.74 -12.75
CA GLY A 80 28.24 43.44 -12.08
C GLY A 80 26.92 43.09 -11.40
N ILE A 81 26.28 44.06 -10.74
CA ILE A 81 24.98 43.84 -10.08
C ILE A 81 23.89 43.51 -11.11
N THR A 82 23.80 44.26 -12.21
CA THR A 82 22.79 44.00 -13.24
C THR A 82 23.02 42.65 -13.93
N ALA A 83 24.28 42.30 -14.20
CA ALA A 83 24.65 41.00 -14.76
C ALA A 83 24.33 39.84 -13.80
N GLN A 84 24.60 40.00 -12.50
CA GLN A 84 24.27 39.00 -11.49
C GLN A 84 22.76 38.79 -11.39
N VAL A 85 21.97 39.86 -11.33
CA VAL A 85 20.50 39.77 -11.33
C VAL A 85 20.01 39.06 -12.58
N ALA A 86 20.57 39.35 -13.76
CA ALA A 86 20.22 38.65 -14.99
C ALA A 86 20.55 37.15 -14.92
N ALA A 87 21.71 36.78 -14.35
CA ALA A 87 22.10 35.39 -14.16
C ALA A 87 21.19 34.63 -13.17
N ASP A 88 20.82 35.27 -12.06
CA ASP A 88 19.93 34.71 -11.05
C ASP A 88 18.50 34.51 -11.60
N VAL A 89 17.99 35.50 -12.34
CA VAL A 89 16.71 35.39 -13.05
C VAL A 89 16.75 34.25 -14.07
N ALA A 90 17.82 34.13 -14.85
CA ALA A 90 17.97 33.02 -15.81
C ALA A 90 18.02 31.65 -15.11
N LYS A 91 18.67 31.55 -13.94
CA LYS A 91 18.68 30.33 -13.12
C LYS A 91 17.28 30.00 -12.61
N ALA A 92 16.55 30.98 -12.08
CA ALA A 92 15.17 30.79 -11.61
C ALA A 92 14.24 30.33 -12.74
N ILE A 93 14.34 30.94 -13.93
CA ILE A 93 13.54 30.55 -15.10
C ILE A 93 13.84 29.12 -15.53
N ARG A 94 15.13 28.71 -15.55
CA ARG A 94 15.50 27.31 -15.84
C ARG A 94 14.92 26.34 -14.80
N GLY A 95 14.95 26.68 -13.52
CA GLY A 95 14.31 25.91 -12.46
C GLY A 95 12.80 25.75 -12.66
N LEU A 96 12.10 26.85 -12.96
CA LEU A 96 10.66 26.82 -13.23
C LEU A 96 10.30 25.98 -14.47
N ASN A 97 11.13 26.01 -15.51
CA ASN A 97 10.92 25.17 -16.69
C ASN A 97 11.13 23.68 -16.38
N LEU A 98 12.11 23.35 -15.54
CA LEU A 98 12.32 21.99 -15.05
C LEU A 98 11.11 21.50 -14.24
N ASP A 99 10.61 22.32 -13.31
CA ASP A 99 9.42 21.98 -12.53
C ASP A 99 8.20 21.77 -13.40
N LYS A 100 7.99 22.60 -14.44
CA LYS A 100 6.90 22.39 -15.41
C LYS A 100 7.02 21.04 -16.13
N ALA A 101 8.23 20.65 -16.53
CA ALA A 101 8.47 19.35 -17.16
C ALA A 101 8.22 18.19 -16.17
N ASN A 102 8.62 18.33 -14.90
CA ASN A 102 8.30 17.37 -13.85
C ASN A 102 6.78 17.25 -13.65
N TRP A 103 6.07 18.37 -13.53
CA TRP A 103 4.62 18.40 -13.34
C TRP A 103 3.85 17.79 -14.52
N GLN A 104 4.30 18.04 -15.75
CA GLN A 104 3.70 17.42 -16.94
C GLN A 104 3.75 15.88 -16.83
N GLN A 105 4.88 15.33 -16.38
CA GLN A 105 5.03 13.89 -16.15
C GLN A 105 4.10 13.40 -15.04
N VAL A 106 4.05 14.11 -13.90
CA VAL A 106 3.19 13.76 -12.75
C VAL A 106 1.73 13.66 -13.16
N TYR A 107 1.22 14.61 -13.95
CA TYR A 107 -0.20 14.64 -14.32
C TYR A 107 -0.59 13.67 -15.43
N SER A 108 0.30 13.38 -16.38
CA SER A 108 -0.11 12.81 -17.68
C SER A 108 0.58 11.52 -18.10
N ALA A 109 1.69 11.13 -17.49
CA ALA A 109 2.37 9.88 -17.86
C ALA A 109 1.51 8.65 -17.51
N SER A 110 1.61 7.57 -18.27
CA SER A 110 0.82 6.34 -18.07
C SER A 110 1.53 5.28 -17.20
N GLY A 111 2.65 5.62 -16.56
CA GLY A 111 3.43 4.70 -15.75
C GLY A 111 4.29 5.41 -14.71
N ASN A 112 5.37 4.75 -14.30
CA ASN A 112 6.37 5.38 -13.45
C ASN A 112 7.13 6.47 -14.21
N ILE A 113 7.44 7.55 -13.49
CA ILE A 113 8.18 8.72 -13.95
C ILE A 113 9.41 8.92 -13.08
N THR A 114 10.35 9.72 -13.58
CA THR A 114 11.50 10.18 -12.81
C THR A 114 11.55 11.70 -12.89
N VAL A 115 11.36 12.36 -11.76
CA VAL A 115 11.47 13.82 -11.65
C VAL A 115 12.86 14.19 -11.18
N THR A 116 13.39 15.30 -11.71
CA THR A 116 14.69 15.85 -11.28
C THR A 116 14.45 17.07 -10.41
N LEU A 117 14.95 17.04 -9.18
CA LEU A 117 14.78 18.10 -8.19
C LEU A 117 15.76 19.27 -8.45
N PRO A 118 15.52 20.45 -7.86
CA PRO A 118 16.41 21.62 -8.06
C PRO A 118 17.86 21.42 -7.61
N ASP A 119 18.12 20.45 -6.72
CA ASP A 119 19.47 20.06 -6.29
C ASP A 119 20.13 19.02 -7.21
N GLY A 120 19.45 18.61 -8.29
CA GLY A 120 19.91 17.62 -9.26
C GLY A 120 19.65 16.17 -8.84
N SER A 121 19.14 15.93 -7.63
CA SER A 121 18.73 14.60 -7.21
C SER A 121 17.48 14.15 -7.99
N GLN A 122 17.25 12.83 -8.04
CA GLN A 122 16.15 12.25 -8.77
C GLN A 122 15.23 11.47 -7.85
N PHE A 123 13.93 11.59 -8.09
CA PHE A 123 12.91 10.79 -7.43
C PHE A 123 12.13 10.02 -8.51
N SER A 124 11.95 8.72 -8.30
CA SER A 124 11.19 7.86 -9.21
C SER A 124 9.95 7.29 -8.52
N GLY A 125 8.81 7.35 -9.21
CA GLY A 125 7.55 6.88 -8.67
C GLY A 125 6.43 6.89 -9.71
N PRO A 126 5.24 6.37 -9.37
CA PRO A 126 4.11 6.37 -10.28
C PRO A 126 3.60 7.80 -10.54
N SER A 127 3.17 8.08 -11.76
CA SER A 127 2.41 9.30 -12.05
C SER A 127 1.03 9.26 -11.39
N TRP A 128 0.39 10.42 -11.25
CA TRP A 128 -0.98 10.51 -10.71
C TRP A 128 -2.00 9.89 -11.66
N LYS A 129 -1.83 10.07 -12.98
CA LYS A 129 -2.67 9.40 -13.97
C LYS A 129 -2.56 7.88 -13.88
N TYR A 130 -1.34 7.34 -13.77
CA TYR A 130 -1.15 5.90 -13.64
C TYR A 130 -1.86 5.35 -12.40
N MET A 131 -1.74 6.03 -11.26
CA MET A 131 -2.47 5.66 -10.05
C MET A 131 -3.98 5.72 -10.25
N ALA A 132 -4.51 6.81 -10.83
CA ALA A 132 -5.94 6.95 -11.12
C ALA A 132 -6.47 5.82 -12.02
N ASP A 133 -5.74 5.46 -13.08
CA ASP A 133 -6.11 4.39 -14.00
C ASP A 133 -6.10 3.01 -13.31
N GLN A 134 -5.13 2.76 -12.42
CA GLN A 134 -5.05 1.53 -11.63
C GLN A 134 -6.21 1.40 -10.64
N TYR A 135 -6.65 2.52 -10.06
CA TYR A 135 -7.79 2.53 -9.14
C TYR A 135 -9.14 2.50 -9.85
N ASN A 136 -9.24 3.01 -11.07
CA ASN A 136 -10.49 2.95 -11.84
C ASN A 136 -10.95 1.50 -12.11
N ASN A 137 -9.99 0.56 -12.18
CA ASN A 137 -10.26 -0.87 -12.37
C ASN A 137 -10.26 -1.68 -11.07
N LYS A 138 -9.96 -1.06 -9.93
CA LYS A 138 -10.03 -1.69 -8.61
C LYS A 138 -11.30 -1.20 -7.94
N ALA A 139 -12.28 -2.10 -7.93
CA ALA A 139 -13.58 -2.06 -7.28
C ALA A 139 -13.81 -0.87 -6.34
N ASN A 140 -14.79 -0.03 -6.71
CA ASN A 140 -15.67 0.79 -5.86
C ASN A 140 -15.05 1.32 -4.56
N SER A 141 -15.07 2.64 -4.37
CA SER A 141 -14.70 3.36 -3.13
C SER A 141 -15.27 2.79 -1.81
N ASN A 142 -16.20 1.82 -1.85
CA ASN A 142 -16.79 1.15 -0.71
C ASN A 142 -16.53 -0.38 -0.59
N GLU A 143 -15.98 -1.10 -1.60
CA GLU A 143 -15.80 -2.57 -1.50
C GLU A 143 -14.57 -3.08 -2.26
N VAL A 144 -13.67 -3.78 -1.56
CA VAL A 144 -12.41 -4.36 -2.08
C VAL A 144 -12.63 -5.56 -3.02
N LEU A 145 -13.86 -6.04 -3.17
CA LEU A 145 -14.25 -7.18 -3.99
C LEU A 145 -15.53 -6.82 -4.74
N LEU A 146 -15.53 -6.80 -6.08
CA LEU A 146 -16.78 -6.60 -6.82
C LEU A 146 -17.75 -7.73 -6.46
N LYS A 147 -19.02 -7.40 -6.13
CA LYS A 147 -20.07 -8.39 -5.89
C LYS A 147 -20.19 -9.40 -7.05
N SER A 148 -19.98 -8.94 -8.28
CA SER A 148 -19.99 -9.76 -9.50
C SER A 148 -18.88 -10.81 -9.55
N ASP A 149 -17.72 -10.54 -8.92
CA ASP A 149 -16.58 -11.43 -8.99
C ASP A 149 -16.77 -12.64 -8.08
N ASN A 150 -17.64 -12.56 -7.06
CA ASN A 150 -17.96 -13.65 -6.15
C ASN A 150 -16.71 -14.43 -5.67
N LEU A 151 -15.67 -13.71 -5.26
CA LEU A 151 -14.38 -14.25 -4.81
C LEU A 151 -13.57 -15.00 -5.91
N ALA A 152 -13.87 -14.80 -7.19
CA ALA A 152 -13.15 -15.44 -8.30
C ALA A 152 -11.65 -15.12 -8.28
N SER A 153 -11.29 -13.89 -7.90
CA SER A 153 -9.92 -13.39 -7.80
C SER A 153 -9.13 -13.93 -6.60
N VAL A 154 -9.77 -14.67 -5.69
CA VAL A 154 -9.07 -15.33 -4.59
C VAL A 154 -8.19 -16.45 -5.13
N ALA A 155 -6.88 -16.24 -5.03
CA ALA A 155 -5.84 -17.15 -5.54
C ALA A 155 -5.95 -18.56 -4.96
N ASN A 156 -6.15 -18.70 -3.64
CA ASN A 156 -6.38 -19.98 -2.98
C ASN A 156 -7.68 -19.95 -2.17
N LYS A 157 -8.74 -20.48 -2.77
CA LYS A 157 -10.08 -20.52 -2.18
C LYS A 157 -10.14 -21.37 -0.90
N SER A 158 -9.32 -22.42 -0.81
CA SER A 158 -9.27 -23.28 0.39
C SER A 158 -8.65 -22.54 1.58
N THR A 159 -7.54 -21.83 1.38
CA THR A 159 -6.94 -20.99 2.45
C THR A 159 -7.89 -19.88 2.89
N ALA A 160 -8.57 -19.24 1.94
CA ALA A 160 -9.56 -18.20 2.27
C ALA A 160 -10.72 -18.77 3.11
N LEU A 161 -11.23 -19.95 2.75
CA LEU A 161 -12.25 -20.64 3.53
C LEU A 161 -11.76 -21.00 4.94
N ASN A 162 -10.53 -21.52 5.06
CA ASN A 162 -9.92 -21.88 6.34
C ASN A 162 -9.75 -20.66 7.26
N ASN A 163 -9.36 -19.50 6.72
CA ASN A 163 -9.24 -18.26 7.49
C ASN A 163 -10.58 -17.75 8.03
N LEU A 164 -11.69 -18.15 7.41
CA LEU A 164 -13.05 -17.87 7.90
C LEU A 164 -13.54 -18.91 8.93
N GLY A 165 -12.70 -19.88 9.30
CA GLY A 165 -13.05 -20.93 10.26
C GLY A 165 -13.79 -22.13 9.64
N TYR A 166 -13.79 -22.25 8.30
CA TYR A 166 -14.44 -23.33 7.59
C TYR A 166 -13.43 -24.23 6.89
N THR A 167 -13.57 -25.54 7.00
CA THR A 167 -12.73 -26.49 6.28
C THR A 167 -13.58 -27.59 5.64
N ILE A 168 -13.17 -28.09 4.48
CA ILE A 168 -13.79 -29.25 3.83
C ILE A 168 -12.67 -30.18 3.37
N THR A 169 -12.64 -31.38 3.91
CA THR A 169 -11.70 -32.44 3.50
C THR A 169 -12.49 -33.60 2.90
N ARG A 170 -12.13 -34.01 1.69
CA ARG A 170 -12.72 -35.17 1.00
C ARG A 170 -11.64 -36.24 0.86
N SER A 171 -11.94 -37.46 1.31
CA SER A 171 -11.07 -38.62 1.15
C SER A 171 -11.90 -39.82 0.72
N GLY A 172 -11.83 -40.18 -0.57
CA GLY A 172 -12.71 -41.17 -1.16
C GLY A 172 -14.19 -40.82 -0.97
N ASN A 173 -14.93 -41.71 -0.32
CA ASN A 173 -16.36 -41.54 -0.01
C ASN A 173 -16.62 -40.79 1.31
N ASN A 174 -15.57 -40.35 2.00
CA ASN A 174 -15.67 -39.69 3.30
C ASN A 174 -15.55 -38.18 3.12
N VAL A 175 -16.41 -37.42 3.78
CA VAL A 175 -16.36 -35.96 3.79
C VAL A 175 -16.36 -35.48 5.23
N VAL A 176 -15.36 -34.67 5.58
CA VAL A 176 -15.27 -33.96 6.86
C VAL A 176 -15.44 -32.46 6.59
N ARG A 177 -16.37 -31.83 7.29
CA ARG A 177 -16.64 -30.39 7.24
C ARG A 177 -16.46 -29.82 8.62
N SER A 178 -15.65 -28.77 8.76
CA SER A 178 -15.56 -27.98 9.99
C SER A 178 -16.15 -26.60 9.74
N SER A 179 -16.90 -26.09 10.71
CA SER A 179 -17.49 -24.76 10.74
C SER A 179 -17.37 -24.20 12.14
N ASN A 180 -16.40 -23.31 12.37
CA ASN A 180 -16.21 -22.63 13.67
C ASN A 180 -16.14 -23.60 14.86
N GLY A 181 -15.38 -24.69 14.72
CA GLY A 181 -15.20 -25.71 15.76
C GLY A 181 -16.25 -26.83 15.77
N VAL A 182 -17.38 -26.68 15.06
CA VAL A 182 -18.31 -27.78 14.84
C VAL A 182 -17.84 -28.61 13.66
N ILE A 183 -17.72 -29.92 13.85
CA ILE A 183 -17.27 -30.86 12.83
C ILE A 183 -18.41 -31.80 12.46
N GLU A 184 -18.71 -31.87 11.17
CA GLU A 184 -19.66 -32.81 10.58
C GLU A 184 -18.92 -33.78 9.66
N MET A 185 -19.20 -35.08 9.81
CA MET A 185 -18.59 -36.13 8.99
C MET A 185 -19.67 -37.01 8.39
N ASP A 186 -19.59 -37.21 7.07
CA ASP A 186 -20.34 -38.24 6.36
C ASP A 186 -19.35 -39.29 5.87
N PHE A 187 -19.60 -40.56 6.16
CA PHE A 187 -18.75 -41.64 5.68
C PHE A 187 -19.51 -42.96 5.55
N LEU A 188 -18.98 -43.82 4.67
CA LEU A 188 -19.42 -45.18 4.44
C LEU A 188 -18.43 -46.13 5.12
N ILE A 189 -18.91 -47.07 5.91
CA ILE A 189 -18.06 -48.08 6.54
C ILE A 189 -18.69 -49.47 6.52
N GLY A 190 -17.88 -50.49 6.22
CA GLY A 190 -18.28 -51.90 6.28
C GLY A 190 -18.08 -52.48 7.67
N ALA A 191 -19.00 -53.32 8.11
CA ALA A 191 -18.83 -54.15 9.29
C ALA A 191 -17.59 -55.05 9.14
N THR A 192 -16.82 -55.14 10.22
CA THR A 192 -15.70 -56.08 10.33
C THR A 192 -16.04 -57.11 11.41
N VAL A 193 -15.07 -57.52 12.24
CA VAL A 193 -15.33 -58.49 13.32
C VAL A 193 -16.15 -57.81 14.41
N ALA A 194 -17.27 -58.45 14.78
CA ALA A 194 -18.09 -57.97 15.90
C ALA A 194 -17.32 -58.10 17.24
N VAL A 195 -17.53 -57.13 18.12
CA VAL A 195 -16.97 -57.06 19.46
C VAL A 195 -17.80 -57.95 20.41
N GLY A 196 -17.20 -59.01 20.95
CA GLY A 196 -17.74 -59.76 22.09
C GLY A 196 -18.73 -60.90 21.77
N ALA A 197 -19.36 -61.43 22.83
CA ALA A 197 -20.32 -62.53 22.77
C ALA A 197 -21.69 -62.03 22.27
N PHE A 198 -22.18 -62.66 21.19
CA PHE A 198 -23.39 -62.34 20.43
C PHE A 198 -24.69 -62.47 21.25
N ASN A 199 -24.94 -61.57 22.21
CA ASN A 199 -26.09 -61.56 23.13
C ASN A 199 -27.37 -62.11 22.49
N ALA A 200 -27.61 -63.42 22.65
CA ALA A 200 -28.59 -64.16 21.89
C ALA A 200 -29.91 -64.19 22.66
N GLN A 201 -31.01 -63.92 21.96
CA GLN A 201 -32.35 -63.95 22.56
C GLN A 201 -33.35 -64.57 21.61
N THR A 202 -34.10 -65.56 22.10
CA THR A 202 -35.20 -66.18 21.33
C THR A 202 -36.51 -65.48 21.67
N VAL A 203 -37.18 -64.95 20.65
CA VAL A 203 -38.51 -64.32 20.77
C VAL A 203 -39.42 -64.92 19.71
N GLY A 204 -40.54 -65.52 20.12
CA GLY A 204 -41.48 -66.13 19.18
C GLY A 204 -40.89 -67.26 18.31
N GLY A 205 -39.89 -67.99 18.84
CA GLY A 205 -39.22 -69.08 18.12
C GLY A 205 -38.06 -68.66 17.20
N ILE A 206 -37.78 -67.36 17.06
CA ILE A 206 -36.63 -66.84 16.29
C ILE A 206 -35.54 -66.40 17.25
N THR A 207 -34.32 -66.93 17.08
CA THR A 207 -33.13 -66.48 17.81
C THR A 207 -32.52 -65.27 17.11
N TYR A 208 -32.42 -64.16 17.82
CA TYR A 208 -31.76 -62.95 17.38
C TYR A 208 -30.38 -62.85 18.03
N TYR A 209 -29.40 -62.41 17.25
CA TYR A 209 -28.06 -62.09 17.72
C TYR A 209 -27.85 -60.58 17.64
N THR A 210 -27.32 -59.99 18.70
CA THR A 210 -26.91 -58.58 18.70
C THR A 210 -25.40 -58.49 18.52
N HIS A 211 -24.98 -58.02 17.36
CA HIS A 211 -23.58 -57.79 17.01
C HIS A 211 -23.21 -56.35 17.35
N PHE A 212 -22.12 -56.15 18.10
CA PHE A 212 -21.59 -54.83 18.40
C PHE A 212 -20.36 -54.55 17.53
N TYR A 213 -20.23 -53.34 16.99
CA TYR A 213 -19.12 -52.91 16.16
C TYR A 213 -18.57 -51.60 16.73
N LYS A 214 -17.24 -51.44 16.70
CA LYS A 214 -16.57 -50.17 17.00
C LYS A 214 -15.98 -49.62 15.71
N PHE A 215 -16.39 -48.40 15.34
CA PHE A 215 -15.93 -47.73 14.13
C PHE A 215 -15.18 -46.46 14.48
N ASN A 216 -13.92 -46.37 14.06
CA ASN A 216 -13.14 -45.15 14.22
C ASN A 216 -13.71 -44.05 13.33
N LEU A 217 -13.78 -42.83 13.87
CA LEU A 217 -14.12 -41.66 13.09
C LEU A 217 -12.99 -41.31 12.11
N PRO A 218 -13.29 -40.75 10.93
CA PRO A 218 -12.28 -40.21 10.02
C PRO A 218 -11.37 -39.15 10.65
N GLN A 219 -11.89 -38.43 11.65
CA GLN A 219 -11.17 -37.46 12.47
C GLN A 219 -11.74 -37.51 13.90
N ALA A 220 -10.90 -37.33 14.91
CA ALA A 220 -11.38 -37.23 16.29
C ALA A 220 -12.09 -35.88 16.54
N MET A 221 -13.19 -35.93 17.28
CA MET A 221 -13.88 -34.75 17.81
C MET A 221 -13.09 -34.22 19.02
N PRO A 222 -12.86 -32.90 19.14
CA PRO A 222 -12.13 -32.34 20.28
C PRO A 222 -12.79 -32.61 21.65
N ASN A 223 -14.12 -32.54 21.74
CA ASN A 223 -14.88 -32.63 22.99
C ASN A 223 -15.88 -33.79 23.00
N GLY A 224 -16.51 -34.10 21.87
CA GLY A 224 -17.40 -35.27 21.78
C GLY A 224 -18.35 -35.28 20.59
N ILE A 225 -18.91 -36.47 20.32
CA ILE A 225 -19.95 -36.67 19.31
C ILE A 225 -21.30 -36.20 19.88
N LEU A 226 -21.85 -35.12 19.34
CA LEU A 226 -23.16 -34.56 19.70
C LEU A 226 -24.34 -35.20 19.00
N VAL A 227 -24.14 -35.76 17.80
CA VAL A 227 -25.17 -36.44 17.00
C VAL A 227 -24.49 -37.58 16.27
N ALA A 228 -25.13 -38.76 16.28
CA ALA A 228 -24.74 -39.88 15.44
C ALA A 228 -26.00 -40.44 14.77
N LEU A 229 -25.99 -40.48 13.44
CA LEU A 229 -27.04 -41.06 12.61
C LEU A 229 -26.43 -42.19 11.81
N ILE A 230 -27.15 -43.30 11.74
CA ILE A 230 -26.71 -44.49 11.02
C ILE A 230 -27.86 -45.10 10.23
N THR A 231 -27.57 -45.56 9.03
CA THR A 231 -28.49 -46.39 8.24
C THR A 231 -27.76 -47.58 7.66
N LEU A 232 -28.48 -48.70 7.53
CA LEU A 232 -28.02 -49.85 6.77
C LEU A 232 -28.04 -49.50 5.28
N VAL A 233 -26.94 -49.81 4.60
CA VAL A 233 -26.83 -49.64 3.16
C VAL A 233 -27.64 -50.73 2.48
N GLY A 234 -28.57 -50.33 1.61
CA GLY A 234 -29.38 -51.25 0.82
C GLY A 234 -28.59 -51.89 -0.33
N ASP A 235 -29.17 -52.95 -0.90
CA ASP A 235 -28.64 -53.60 -2.08
C ASP A 235 -28.70 -52.69 -3.32
N ARG A 236 -27.80 -52.94 -4.26
CA ARG A 236 -27.80 -52.26 -5.57
C ARG A 236 -28.83 -52.92 -6.47
N PHE A 237 -29.45 -52.15 -7.37
CA PHE A 237 -30.43 -52.68 -8.32
C PHE A 237 -29.92 -53.89 -9.14
N GLY A 238 -28.63 -53.90 -9.50
CA GLY A 238 -28.00 -54.99 -10.26
C GLY A 238 -27.54 -56.20 -9.43
N ASN A 239 -27.71 -56.17 -8.11
CA ASN A 239 -27.38 -57.29 -7.21
C ASN A 239 -28.38 -57.33 -6.06
N GLN A 240 -29.58 -57.82 -6.34
CA GLN A 240 -30.70 -57.86 -5.41
C GLN A 240 -30.59 -59.10 -4.53
N ASN A 241 -30.39 -58.93 -3.22
CA ASN A 241 -30.47 -60.01 -2.25
C ASN A 241 -31.77 -59.88 -1.43
N PRO A 242 -32.30 -60.97 -0.86
CA PRO A 242 -33.35 -60.87 0.14
C PRO A 242 -32.88 -60.00 1.31
N GLY A 243 -33.64 -58.96 1.65
CA GLY A 243 -33.31 -58.10 2.79
C GLY A 243 -33.37 -58.87 4.12
N TYR A 244 -32.44 -58.56 5.03
CA TYR A 244 -32.46 -59.13 6.37
C TYR A 244 -33.31 -58.26 7.31
N ASN A 245 -34.13 -58.90 8.13
CA ASN A 245 -34.75 -58.23 9.26
C ASN A 245 -33.66 -57.85 10.26
N ALA A 246 -33.40 -56.55 10.37
CA ALA A 246 -32.35 -56.01 11.20
C ALA A 246 -32.78 -54.71 11.88
N ASP A 247 -32.42 -54.58 13.14
CA ASP A 247 -32.52 -53.34 13.92
C ASP A 247 -31.10 -52.80 14.13
N VAL A 248 -30.86 -51.54 13.77
CA VAL A 248 -29.56 -50.88 13.89
C VAL A 248 -29.65 -49.74 14.90
N LYS A 249 -28.68 -49.69 15.81
CA LYS A 249 -28.55 -48.61 16.80
C LYS A 249 -27.13 -48.11 16.84
N VAL A 250 -26.97 -46.83 17.13
CA VAL A 250 -25.66 -46.21 17.36
C VAL A 250 -25.63 -45.63 18.77
N SER A 251 -24.52 -45.85 19.46
CA SER A 251 -24.19 -45.18 20.71
C SER A 251 -22.98 -44.29 20.51
N ARG A 252 -23.11 -43.07 21.03
CA ARG A 252 -22.06 -42.04 21.08
C ARG A 252 -21.50 -41.87 22.48
N ASP A 253 -22.01 -42.63 23.45
CA ASP A 253 -21.65 -42.49 24.85
C ASP A 253 -20.53 -43.47 25.19
N LYS A 254 -19.67 -43.07 26.14
CA LYS A 254 -18.63 -43.93 26.68
C LYS A 254 -19.25 -45.13 27.39
N ASP A 255 -18.53 -46.25 27.36
CA ASP A 255 -18.99 -47.51 27.94
C ASP A 255 -19.24 -47.39 29.47
N ASP A 256 -18.57 -46.45 30.15
CA ASP A 256 -18.74 -46.14 31.57
C ASP A 256 -19.83 -45.09 31.88
N GLY A 257 -20.49 -44.55 30.85
CA GLY A 257 -21.51 -43.49 30.99
C GLY A 257 -20.95 -42.12 31.36
N SER A 258 -19.63 -41.92 31.43
CA SER A 258 -19.00 -40.68 31.90
C SER A 258 -19.09 -39.52 30.90
N GLY A 259 -19.63 -39.73 29.71
CA GLY A 259 -19.81 -38.69 28.70
C GLY A 259 -19.74 -39.23 27.27
N LEU A 260 -19.37 -38.35 26.34
CA LEU A 260 -19.40 -38.62 24.90
C LEU A 260 -18.07 -39.21 24.42
N LEU A 261 -18.16 -40.09 23.42
CA LEU A 261 -17.03 -40.60 22.65
C LEU A 261 -16.49 -39.50 21.72
N THR A 262 -15.19 -39.55 21.46
CA THR A 262 -14.48 -38.55 20.63
C THR A 262 -13.84 -39.15 19.38
N SER A 263 -13.41 -40.40 19.42
CA SER A 263 -12.59 -41.02 18.36
C SER A 263 -13.26 -42.18 17.64
N TYR A 264 -14.31 -42.75 18.20
CA TYR A 264 -15.06 -43.86 17.61
C TYR A 264 -16.53 -43.77 17.99
N LEU A 265 -17.35 -44.58 17.31
CA LEU A 265 -18.74 -44.83 17.65
C LEU A 265 -18.98 -46.33 17.81
N THR A 266 -19.97 -46.69 18.61
CA THR A 266 -20.38 -48.09 18.79
C THR A 266 -21.70 -48.29 18.05
N VAL A 267 -21.78 -49.32 17.22
CA VAL A 267 -22.99 -49.70 16.49
C VAL A 267 -23.43 -51.06 16.96
N SER A 268 -24.73 -51.25 17.18
CA SER A 268 -25.30 -52.58 17.36
C SER A 268 -26.27 -52.92 16.24
N VAL A 269 -26.16 -54.16 15.74
CA VAL A 269 -27.07 -54.73 14.75
C VAL A 269 -27.68 -55.98 15.35
N LYS A 270 -29.00 -55.98 15.51
CA LYS A 270 -29.76 -57.15 15.94
C LYS A 270 -30.39 -57.81 14.71
N SER A 271 -30.03 -59.06 14.44
CA SER A 271 -30.55 -59.83 13.31
C SER A 271 -30.57 -61.33 13.63
N PRO A 272 -31.48 -62.13 13.04
CA PRO A 272 -31.39 -63.59 13.12
C PRO A 272 -30.32 -64.15 12.17
N GLN A 273 -29.81 -63.34 11.24
CA GLN A 273 -28.80 -63.78 10.27
C GLN A 273 -27.40 -63.85 10.90
N THR A 274 -26.75 -65.00 10.76
CA THR A 274 -25.34 -65.17 11.13
C THR A 274 -24.43 -64.99 9.90
N GLY A 275 -23.20 -64.53 10.11
CA GLY A 275 -22.20 -64.33 9.05
C GLY A 275 -22.46 -63.15 8.11
N TRP A 276 -23.43 -62.28 8.41
CA TRP A 276 -23.71 -61.07 7.63
C TRP A 276 -22.85 -59.89 8.08
N PHE A 277 -22.15 -59.26 7.13
CA PHE A 277 -21.32 -58.07 7.33
C PHE A 277 -21.95 -56.86 6.60
N PRO A 278 -22.84 -56.09 7.26
CA PRO A 278 -23.50 -54.95 6.64
C PRO A 278 -22.54 -53.79 6.36
N TYR A 279 -22.92 -52.94 5.41
CA TYR A 279 -22.35 -51.61 5.27
C TYR A 279 -23.27 -50.56 5.89
N PHE A 280 -22.67 -49.48 6.39
CA PHE A 280 -23.37 -48.40 7.07
C PHE A 280 -23.06 -47.06 6.42
N ASN A 281 -24.09 -46.26 6.19
CA ASN A 281 -23.93 -44.82 5.98
C ASN A 281 -24.03 -44.15 7.34
N ILE A 282 -23.03 -43.35 7.67
CA ILE A 282 -22.93 -42.69 8.97
C ILE A 282 -22.79 -41.19 8.76
N ARG A 283 -23.60 -40.43 9.52
CA ARG A 283 -23.38 -39.00 9.76
C ARG A 283 -23.11 -38.78 11.23
N VAL A 284 -22.01 -38.10 11.55
CA VAL A 284 -21.74 -37.62 12.92
C VAL A 284 -21.54 -36.12 12.92
N VAL A 285 -22.01 -35.48 14.01
CA VAL A 285 -21.75 -34.07 14.30
C VAL A 285 -21.17 -33.99 15.70
N GLY A 286 -20.13 -33.19 15.89
CA GLY A 286 -19.47 -32.97 17.16
C GLY A 286 -18.69 -31.67 17.18
N TYR A 287 -17.97 -31.46 18.27
CA TYR A 287 -17.05 -30.33 18.48
C TYR A 287 -15.97 -30.77 19.47
#